data_AF-A0A1X0DC37-F1
#
_entry.id   AF-A0A1X0DC37-F1
#
_cell.length_a   1.000
_cell.length_b   1.000
_cell.length_c   1.000
_cell.angle_alpha   90.00
_cell.angle_beta   90.00
_cell.angle_gamma   90.00
#
_symmetry.space_group_name_H-M   'P 1'
#
loop_
_entity.id
_entity.type
_entity.pdbx_description
1 polymer ?
#
loop_
_entity_poly.entity_id
_entity_poly.type
_entity_poly.pdbx_seq_one_letter_code
_entity_poly.pdbx_strand_id
1 'polypeptide(L)' 'SLADRLAELGRLTRLDTLRYAPSRRATAAANSAYRVAALQGSWLPPADLPAEIGPVLLVDDVTDTGWTLT' A
#
# COMPACT_ATOMS: atom_id res chain seq x y z
N SER A 1 -10.79 -8.66 8.75
CA SER A 1 -9.85 -7.53 8.93
C SER A 1 -10.58 -6.20 8.71
N LEU A 2 -9.96 -5.05 9.02
CA LEU A 2 -10.53 -3.72 8.73
C LEU A 2 -10.88 -3.59 7.24
N ALA A 3 -9.97 -3.99 6.36
CA ALA A 3 -10.16 -3.87 4.93
C ALA A 3 -11.27 -4.81 4.39
N ASP A 4 -11.47 -6.00 4.97
CA ASP A 4 -12.62 -6.87 4.62
C ASP A 4 -13.95 -6.18 4.95
N ARG A 5 -14.04 -5.57 6.14
CA ARG A 5 -15.27 -4.92 6.60
C ARG A 5 -15.60 -3.66 5.82
N LEU A 6 -14.57 -2.88 5.44
CA LEU A 6 -14.73 -1.74 4.54
C LEU A 6 -15.22 -2.18 3.15
N ALA A 7 -14.68 -3.27 2.61
CA ALA A 7 -15.12 -3.82 1.32
C ALA A 7 -16.58 -4.30 1.38
N GLU A 8 -16.96 -5.00 2.44
CA GLU A 8 -18.35 -5.43 2.68
C GLU A 8 -19.32 -4.24 2.74
N LEU A 9 -19.01 -3.23 3.56
CA LEU A 9 -19.87 -2.06 3.77
C LEU A 9 -19.97 -1.19 2.51
N GLY A 10 -18.84 -0.95 1.84
CA GLY A 10 -18.75 -0.12 0.65
C GLY A 10 -19.13 -0.83 -0.65
N ARG A 11 -19.44 -2.14 -0.60
CA ARG A 11 -19.66 -3.01 -1.77
C ARG A 11 -18.49 -2.93 -2.76
N LEU A 12 -17.26 -2.91 -2.23
CA LEU A 12 -16.03 -2.80 -3.02
C LEU A 12 -15.49 -4.20 -3.34
N THR A 13 -14.88 -4.35 -4.53
CA THR A 13 -14.11 -5.55 -4.87
C THR A 13 -12.81 -5.57 -4.06
N ARG A 14 -12.54 -6.69 -3.38
CA ARG A 14 -11.32 -6.86 -2.61
C ARG A 14 -10.16 -7.31 -3.51
N LEU A 15 -9.17 -6.43 -3.68
CA LEU A 15 -8.02 -6.61 -4.61
C LEU A 15 -6.76 -7.24 -3.97
N ASP A 16 -6.87 -7.77 -2.75
CA ASP A 16 -5.76 -8.30 -1.93
C ASP A 16 -4.82 -7.23 -1.34
N THR A 17 -3.73 -7.67 -0.69
CA THR A 17 -2.79 -6.88 0.10
C THR A 17 -1.46 -6.69 -0.65
N LEU A 18 -0.96 -5.46 -0.72
CA LEU A 18 0.38 -5.18 -1.23
C LEU A 18 1.45 -5.75 -0.30
N ARG A 19 2.20 -6.73 -0.80
CA ARG A 19 3.31 -7.33 -0.05
C ARG A 19 4.59 -6.56 -0.34
N TYR A 20 5.42 -6.39 0.68
CA TYR A 20 6.73 -5.80 0.48
C TYR A 20 7.64 -6.71 -0.37
N ALA A 21 8.39 -6.11 -1.28
CA ALA A 21 9.45 -6.77 -2.01
C ALA A 21 10.58 -7.18 -1.04
N PRO A 22 11.18 -8.39 -1.19
CA PRO A 22 12.33 -8.79 -0.39
C PRO A 22 13.53 -7.84 -0.51
N SER A 23 13.65 -7.17 -1.66
CA SER A 23 14.68 -6.17 -1.96
C SER A 23 14.39 -4.77 -1.40
N ARG A 24 13.30 -4.58 -0.64
CA ARG A 24 12.98 -3.25 -0.09
C ARG A 24 14.13 -2.73 0.76
N ARG A 25 14.42 -1.44 0.65
CA ARG A 25 15.41 -0.78 1.50
C ARG A 25 14.74 -0.34 2.79
N ALA A 26 15.23 -0.80 3.94
CA ALA A 26 14.83 -0.24 5.23
C ALA A 26 15.29 1.23 5.31
N THR A 27 14.39 2.13 5.69
CA THR A 27 14.71 3.55 5.79
C THR A 27 14.98 3.90 7.25
N ALA A 28 16.22 4.25 7.58
CA ALA A 28 16.60 4.82 8.88
C ALA A 28 16.91 6.33 8.78
N ALA A 29 16.61 6.96 7.64
CA ALA A 29 17.04 8.31 7.33
C ALA A 29 16.12 9.38 7.94
N ALA A 30 16.73 10.34 8.66
CA ALA A 30 16.03 11.51 9.21
C ALA A 30 15.41 12.40 8.10
N ASN A 31 16.03 12.41 6.91
CA ASN A 31 15.60 13.21 5.77
C ASN A 31 14.45 12.51 4.99
N SER A 32 13.35 13.25 4.78
CA SER A 32 12.14 12.79 4.12
C SER A 32 12.33 12.40 2.65
N ALA A 33 13.21 13.07 1.91
CA ALA A 33 13.45 12.76 0.49
C ALA A 33 13.97 11.34 0.29
N TYR A 34 14.86 10.86 1.17
CA TYR A 34 15.37 9.49 1.11
C TYR A 34 14.32 8.45 1.51
N ARG A 35 13.38 8.79 2.39
CA ARG A 35 12.25 7.91 2.72
C ARG A 35 11.31 7.74 1.54
N VAL A 36 10.96 8.84 0.86
CA VAL A 36 10.14 8.80 -0.37
C VAL A 36 10.85 8.02 -1.47
N ALA A 37 12.14 8.28 -1.70
CA ALA A 37 12.92 7.54 -2.70
C ALA A 37 12.98 6.03 -2.42
N ALA A 38 12.88 5.61 -1.16
CA ALA A 38 12.84 4.20 -0.79
C ALA A 38 11.47 3.53 -1.05
N LEU A 39 10.38 4.29 -1.26
CA LEU A 39 9.09 3.72 -1.62
C LEU A 39 9.11 3.09 -3.02
N GLN A 40 9.87 3.68 -3.95
CA GLN A 40 9.98 3.13 -5.30
C GLN A 40 10.54 1.69 -5.25
N GLY A 41 9.80 0.74 -5.84
CA GLY A 41 10.19 -0.67 -5.87
C GLY A 41 10.05 -1.42 -4.55
N SER A 42 9.40 -0.83 -3.54
CA SER A 42 9.23 -1.47 -2.23
C SER A 42 8.13 -2.54 -2.17
N TRP A 43 7.26 -2.63 -3.17
CA TRP A 43 6.13 -3.57 -3.16
C TRP A 43 6.18 -4.52 -4.36
N LEU A 44 5.67 -5.73 -4.13
CA LEU A 44 5.32 -6.67 -5.18
C LEU A 44 3.96 -6.27 -5.77
N PRO A 45 3.79 -6.33 -7.09
CA PRO A 45 2.48 -6.12 -7.70
C PRO A 45 1.49 -7.21 -7.23
N PRO A 46 0.21 -6.89 -7.02
CA PRO A 46 -0.82 -7.90 -6.83
C PRO A 46 -0.86 -8.84 -8.04
N ALA A 47 -1.15 -10.12 -7.81
CA ALA A 47 -1.08 -11.15 -8.86
C ALA A 47 -2.05 -10.87 -10.02
N ASP A 48 -3.26 -10.40 -9.71
CA ASP A 48 -4.30 -10.13 -10.71
C ASP A 48 -4.99 -8.79 -10.41
N LEU A 49 -4.64 -7.76 -11.18
CA LEU A 49 -5.41 -6.52 -11.22
C LEU A 49 -6.23 -6.48 -12.52
N PRO A 50 -7.56 -6.29 -12.43
CA PRO A 50 -8.39 -6.05 -13.61
C PRO A 50 -7.83 -4.90 -14.47
N ALA A 51 -7.93 -5.02 -15.80
CA ALA A 51 -7.46 -3.98 -16.71
C ALA A 51 -8.17 -2.62 -16.49
N GLU A 52 -9.39 -2.65 -15.97
CA GLU A 52 -10.22 -1.47 -15.67
C GLU A 52 -10.60 -1.44 -14.16
N ILE A 53 -9.61 -1.33 -13.29
CA ILE A 53 -9.81 -1.30 -11.83
C ILE A 53 -10.53 -0.07 -11.28
N GLY A 54 -10.64 1.01 -12.07
CA GLY A 54 -11.21 2.27 -11.60
C GLY A 54 -10.47 2.82 -10.37
N PRO A 55 -11.13 3.66 -9.56
CA PRO A 55 -10.56 4.16 -8.31
C PRO A 55 -10.30 3.04 -7.30
N VAL A 56 -9.13 3.06 -6.66
CA VAL A 56 -8.73 2.07 -5.65
C VAL A 56 -8.69 2.71 -4.28
N LEU A 57 -9.29 2.03 -3.29
CA LEU A 57 -9.15 2.37 -1.87
C LEU A 57 -7.98 1.61 -1.25
N LEU A 58 -6.88 2.30 -0.97
CA LEU A 58 -5.77 1.76 -0.19
C LEU A 58 -6.08 1.88 1.31
N VAL A 59 -5.81 0.81 2.05
CA VAL A 59 -6.05 0.74 3.50
C VAL A 59 -4.75 0.35 4.18
N ASP A 60 -4.34 1.15 5.16
CA ASP A 60 -3.22 0.90 6.06
C ASP A 60 -3.73 1.06 7.50
N ASP A 61 -3.39 0.13 8.39
CA ASP A 61 -3.86 0.10 9.78
C ASP A 61 -2.92 0.85 10.74
N VAL A 62 -1.67 1.10 10.32
CA VAL A 62 -0.68 1.84 11.11
C VAL A 62 -0.12 3.00 10.32
N THR A 63 -0.41 4.21 10.81
CA THR A 63 0.24 5.44 10.35
C THR A 63 1.22 5.91 11.41
N ASP A 64 2.49 5.50 11.30
CA ASP A 64 3.52 5.89 12.27
C ASP A 64 4.05 7.31 11.98
N THR A 65 4.59 7.52 10.77
CA THR A 65 5.19 8.82 10.39
C THR A 65 4.30 9.70 9.51
N GLY A 66 3.13 9.20 9.10
CA GLY A 66 2.19 9.91 8.21
C GLY A 66 2.58 9.95 6.73
N TRP A 67 3.54 9.13 6.27
CA TRP A 67 4.05 9.15 4.88
C TRP A 67 3.73 7.90 4.05
N THR A 68 3.13 6.85 4.62
CA THR A 68 2.69 5.68 3.81
C THR A 68 1.53 6.05 2.86
N LEU A 69 0.83 7.15 3.15
CA LEU A 69 -0.30 7.70 2.39
C LEU A 69 -0.02 9.18 2.07
N THR A 70 0.44 9.47 0.85
CA THR A 70 0.43 10.83 0.27
C THR A 70 -0.15 10.79 -1.12
#